data_AF-A0A2E0HYB2-F1
#
_entry.id   AF-A0A2E0HYB2-F1
#
_cell.length_a   1.000
_cell.length_b   1.000
_cell.length_c   1.000
_cell.angle_alpha   90.00
_cell.angle_beta   90.00
_cell.angle_gamma   90.00
#
_symmetry.space_group_name_H-M   'P 1'
#
loop_
_entity.id
_entity.type
_entity.pdbx_description
1 polymer ?
#
loop_
_entity_poly.entity_id
_entity_poly.type
_entity_poly.pdbx_seq_one_letter_code
_entity_poly.pdbx_strand_id
1 'polypeptide(L)'
;MNRNTIELIGFVSVIASLIFVGMEIRQNTTAVRGATNQAISDQATELYLAMATNRNLASLTVKLYDGAFRKDFDPIDDMQLFLTVMTGLRRVENI
;
A
#
# COMPACT_ATOMS: atom_id res chain seq x y z
N MET A 1 20.70 -3.39 52.53
CA MET A 1 20.08 -3.99 51.33
C MET A 1 20.91 -5.21 50.97
N ASN A 2 20.31 -6.40 50.96
CA ASN A 2 21.07 -7.64 50.78
C ASN A 2 21.40 -7.86 49.30
N ARG A 3 22.58 -8.40 48.99
CA ARG A 3 23.04 -8.68 47.60
C ARG A 3 22.00 -9.46 46.78
N ASN A 4 21.34 -10.41 47.43
CA ASN A 4 20.28 -11.23 46.83
C ASN A 4 19.08 -10.40 46.34
N THR A 5 18.74 -9.31 47.03
CA THR A 5 17.65 -8.39 46.63
C THR A 5 18.03 -7.60 45.38
N ILE A 6 19.30 -7.19 45.25
CA ILE A 6 19.81 -6.47 44.08
C ILE A 6 19.84 -7.37 42.85
N GLU A 7 20.30 -8.61 43.01
CA GLU A 7 20.33 -9.61 41.93
C GLU A 7 18.91 -9.93 41.42
N LEU A 8 17.93 -10.06 42.33
CA LEU A 8 16.52 -10.28 41.97
C LEU A 8 15.95 -9.09 41.18
N ILE A 9 16.20 -7.86 41.63
CA ILE A 9 15.75 -6.64 40.93
C ILE A 9 16.39 -6.56 39.54
N GLY A 10 17.69 -6.85 39.42
CA GLY A 10 18.39 -6.89 38.14
C GLY A 10 17.78 -7.91 37.19
N PHE A 11 17.50 -9.12 37.67
CA PHE A 11 16.86 -10.18 36.87
C PHE A 11 15.47 -9.77 36.36
N VAL A 12 14.62 -9.23 37.25
CA VAL A 12 13.28 -8.73 36.87
C VAL A 12 13.40 -7.58 35.87
N SER A 13 14.39 -6.70 36.03
CA SER A 13 14.61 -5.58 35.11
C SER A 13 14.97 -6.03 33.70
N VAL A 14 15.79 -7.09 33.57
CA VAL A 14 16.13 -7.68 32.26
C VAL A 14 14.90 -8.32 31.61
N ILE A 15 14.06 -9.02 32.39
CA ILE A 15 12.82 -9.59 31.85
C ILE A 15 11.88 -8.48 31.37
N ALA A 16 11.70 -7.43 32.19
CA ALA A 16 10.84 -6.30 31.85
C ALA A 16 11.32 -5.58 30.58
N SER A 17 12.63 -5.41 30.40
CA SER A 17 13.18 -4.76 29.20
C SER A 17 12.97 -5.60 27.94
N LEU A 18 13.13 -6.92 28.02
CA LEU A 18 12.87 -7.81 26.88
C LEU A 18 11.40 -7.79 26.46
N ILE A 19 10.47 -7.76 27.42
CA ILE A 19 9.04 -7.61 27.14
C ILE A 19 8.78 -6.28 26.43
N PHE A 20 9.38 -5.19 26.93
CA PHE A 20 9.25 -3.86 26.33
C PHE A 20 9.75 -3.82 24.88
N VAL A 21 10.94 -4.34 24.61
CA VAL A 21 11.50 -4.44 23.25
C VAL A 21 10.60 -5.28 22.34
N GLY A 22 10.08 -6.41 22.83
CA GLY A 22 9.14 -7.24 22.07
C GLY A 22 7.87 -6.48 21.67
N MET A 23 7.34 -5.65 22.57
CA MET A 23 6.19 -4.77 22.26
C MET A 23 6.55 -3.71 21.22
N GLU A 24 7.70 -3.05 21.32
CA GLU A 24 8.16 -2.06 20.35
C GLU A 24 8.34 -2.66 18.94
N ILE A 25 8.91 -3.87 18.84
CA ILE A 25 9.07 -4.57 17.56
C ILE A 25 7.69 -4.87 16.94
N ARG A 26 6.74 -5.32 17.76
CA ARG A 26 5.37 -5.61 17.30
C ARG A 26 4.67 -4.34 16.84
N GLN A 27 4.80 -3.24 17.58
CA GLN A 27 4.24 -1.95 17.21
C GLN A 27 4.86 -1.43 15.92
N ASN A 28 6.19 -1.44 15.78
CA ASN A 28 6.89 -1.05 14.56
C ASN A 28 6.44 -1.88 13.36
N THR A 29 6.35 -3.21 13.51
CA THR A 29 5.88 -4.08 12.42
C THR A 29 4.44 -3.75 12.01
N THR A 30 3.58 -3.45 12.97
CA THR A 30 2.18 -3.05 12.71
C THR A 30 2.11 -1.70 12.02
N ALA A 31 2.91 -0.72 12.47
CA ALA A 31 2.99 0.60 11.87
C ALA A 31 3.51 0.54 10.42
N VAL A 32 4.57 -0.24 10.17
CA VAL A 32 5.12 -0.46 8.82
C VAL A 32 4.07 -1.10 7.91
N ARG A 33 3.36 -2.14 8.36
CA ARG A 33 2.27 -2.75 7.59
C ARG A 33 1.14 -1.75 7.29
N GLY A 34 0.77 -0.94 8.27
CA GLY A 34 -0.21 0.13 8.09
C GLY A 34 0.25 1.15 7.04
N ALA A 35 1.50 1.59 7.11
CA ALA A 35 2.10 2.51 6.14
C ALA A 35 2.17 1.90 4.73
N THR A 36 2.51 0.62 4.60
CA THR A 36 2.48 -0.09 3.31
C THR A 36 1.08 -0.12 2.72
N ASN A 37 0.06 -0.50 3.50
CA ASN A 37 -1.33 -0.51 3.06
C ASN A 37 -1.83 0.88 2.66
N GLN A 38 -1.38 1.92 3.37
CA GLN A 38 -1.69 3.30 3.01
C GLN A 38 -1.04 3.68 1.68
N ALA A 39 0.26 3.41 1.51
CA ALA A 39 0.99 3.71 0.28
C ALA A 39 0.39 3.01 -0.96
N ILE A 40 -0.16 1.81 -0.78
CA ILE A 40 -0.92 1.09 -1.81
C ILE A 40 -2.20 1.83 -2.18
N SER A 41 -2.96 2.25 -1.18
CA SER A 41 -4.22 2.97 -1.37
C SER A 41 -3.98 4.33 -2.03
N ASP A 42 -2.90 5.02 -1.66
CA ASP A 42 -2.49 6.30 -2.25
C ASP A 42 -2.12 6.11 -3.73
N GLN A 43 -1.35 5.08 -4.07
CA GLN A 43 -1.03 4.75 -5.46
C GLN A 43 -2.26 4.45 -6.31
N ALA A 44 -3.26 3.74 -5.78
CA ALA A 44 -4.52 3.51 -6.50
C ALA A 44 -5.28 4.83 -6.73
N THR A 45 -5.33 5.68 -5.69
CA THR A 45 -5.99 6.99 -5.74
C THR A 45 -5.36 7.92 -6.76
N GLU A 46 -4.03 7.96 -6.85
CA GLU A 46 -3.31 8.74 -7.87
C GLU A 46 -3.66 8.30 -9.29
N LEU A 47 -3.77 7.00 -9.54
CA LEU A 47 -4.15 6.48 -10.86
C LEU A 47 -5.58 6.89 -11.21
N TYR A 48 -6.53 6.76 -10.27
CA TYR A 48 -7.90 7.20 -10.49
C TYR A 48 -7.99 8.70 -10.73
N LEU A 49 -7.23 9.51 -10.00
CA LEU A 49 -7.18 10.95 -10.23
C LEU A 49 -6.59 11.29 -11.60
N ALA A 50 -5.52 10.62 -12.03
CA ALA A 50 -4.93 10.81 -13.36
C ALA A 50 -5.92 10.45 -14.48
N MET A 51 -6.69 9.37 -14.32
CA MET A 51 -7.75 8.98 -15.25
C MET A 51 -8.90 9.98 -15.28
N ALA A 52 -9.34 10.46 -14.12
CA ALA A 52 -10.48 11.38 -13.99
C ALA A 52 -10.16 12.80 -14.49
N THR A 53 -8.92 13.27 -14.30
CA THR A 53 -8.50 14.63 -14.69
C THR A 53 -8.12 14.72 -16.17
N ASN A 54 -7.75 13.62 -16.80
CA ASN A 54 -7.50 13.57 -18.23
C ASN A 54 -8.82 13.34 -19.00
N ARG A 55 -9.30 14.38 -19.70
CA ARG A 55 -10.55 14.30 -20.49
C ARG A 55 -10.56 13.15 -21.50
N ASN A 56 -9.43 12.84 -22.14
CA ASN A 56 -9.38 11.74 -23.12
C ASN A 56 -9.61 10.41 -22.39
N LEU A 57 -8.79 10.11 -21.39
CA LEU A 57 -8.87 8.87 -20.61
C LEU A 57 -10.23 8.70 -19.92
N ALA A 58 -10.81 9.78 -19.38
CA ALA A 58 -12.14 9.76 -18.81
C ALA A 58 -13.21 9.35 -19.86
N SER A 59 -13.16 9.96 -21.05
CA SER A 59 -14.10 9.62 -22.13
C SER A 59 -13.93 8.19 -22.65
N LEU A 60 -12.69 7.71 -22.73
CA LEU A 60 -12.35 6.35 -23.13
C LEU A 60 -12.82 5.33 -22.09
N THR A 61 -12.68 5.66 -20.80
CA THR A 61 -13.14 4.82 -19.69
C THR A 61 -14.66 4.70 -19.69
N VAL A 62 -15.40 5.79 -19.96
CA VAL A 62 -16.86 5.77 -20.09
C VAL A 62 -17.29 4.89 -21.26
N LYS A 63 -16.66 5.04 -22.44
CA LYS A 63 -16.94 4.17 -23.60
C LYS A 63 -16.73 2.69 -23.27
N LEU A 64 -15.68 2.37 -22.51
CA LEU A 64 -15.40 1.00 -22.07
C LEU A 64 -16.52 0.47 -21.14
N TYR A 65 -17.00 1.31 -20.21
CA TYR A 65 -18.10 0.99 -19.29
C TYR A 65 -19.44 0.79 -20.02
N ASP A 66 -19.67 1.58 -21.08
CA ASP A 66 -20.85 1.47 -21.95
C ASP A 66 -20.79 0.25 -22.90
N GLY A 67 -19.73 -0.57 -22.81
CA GLY A 67 -19.61 -1.84 -23.52
C GLY A 67 -18.91 -1.78 -24.87
N ALA A 68 -18.16 -0.70 -25.17
CA ALA A 68 -17.34 -0.64 -26.38
C ALA A 68 -16.27 -1.73 -26.39
N PHE A 69 -16.05 -2.36 -27.54
CA PHE A 69 -15.00 -3.34 -27.75
C PHE A 69 -13.71 -2.67 -28.18
N ARG A 70 -12.58 -3.38 -28.01
CA ARG A 70 -11.24 -2.91 -28.40
C ARG A 70 -11.17 -2.35 -29.84
N LYS A 71 -11.92 -2.97 -30.76
CA LYS A 71 -12.03 -2.58 -32.18
C LYS A 71 -12.75 -1.24 -32.42
N ASP A 72 -13.47 -0.73 -31.42
CA ASP A 72 -14.25 0.50 -31.49
C ASP A 72 -13.43 1.73 -31.06
N PHE A 73 -12.16 1.51 -30.68
CA PHE A 73 -11.19 2.54 -30.31
C PHE A 73 -10.19 2.80 -31.44
N ASP A 74 -9.70 4.04 -31.52
CA ASP A 74 -8.51 4.35 -32.31
C ASP A 74 -7.30 3.57 -31.74
N PRO A 75 -6.35 3.09 -32.57
CA PRO A 75 -5.18 2.36 -32.08
C PRO A 75 -4.38 3.09 -30.99
N ILE A 76 -4.32 4.43 -31.03
CA ILE A 76 -3.63 5.23 -30.02
C ILE A 76 -4.41 5.23 -28.71
N ASP A 77 -5.73 5.39 -28.77
CA ASP A 77 -6.63 5.38 -27.61
C ASP A 77 -6.66 4.01 -26.92
N ASP A 78 -6.68 2.93 -27.72
CA ASP A 78 -6.57 1.56 -27.23
C ASP A 78 -5.24 1.31 -26.51
N MET A 79 -4.12 1.77 -27.10
CA MET A 79 -2.81 1.68 -26.46
C MET A 79 -2.76 2.48 -25.15
N GLN A 80 -3.35 3.68 -25.10
CA GLN A 80 -3.42 4.49 -23.89
C GLN A 80 -4.22 3.80 -22.78
N LEU A 81 -5.39 3.26 -23.10
CA LEU A 81 -6.20 2.48 -22.16
C LEU A 81 -5.44 1.24 -21.67
N PHE A 82 -4.83 0.49 -22.58
CA PHE A 82 -4.05 -0.70 -22.25
C PHE A 82 -2.91 -0.38 -21.28
N LEU A 83 -2.10 0.65 -21.56
CA LEU A 83 -1.01 1.06 -20.69
C LEU A 83 -1.50 1.58 -19.32
N THR A 84 -2.65 2.26 -19.29
CA THR A 84 -3.28 2.72 -18.05
C THR A 84 -3.70 1.55 -17.18
N VAL A 85 -4.35 0.53 -17.76
CA VAL A 85 -4.73 -0.70 -17.06
C VAL A 85 -3.51 -1.49 -16.60
N MET A 86 -2.50 -1.64 -17.46
CA MET A 86 -1.25 -2.34 -17.11
C MET A 86 -0.49 -1.65 -15.98
N THR A 87 -0.54 -0.32 -15.91
CA THR A 87 0.05 0.45 -14.80
C THR A 87 -0.68 0.17 -13.49
N GLY A 88 -2.01 0.05 -13.53
CA GLY A 88 -2.82 -0.40 -12.39
C GLY A 88 -2.48 -1.82 -11.97
N LEU A 89 -2.40 -2.77 -12.91
CA LEU A 89 -2.10 -4.18 -12.63
C LEU A 89 -0.71 -4.36 -12.00
N ARG A 90 0.33 -3.73 -12.56
CA ARG A 90 1.69 -3.77 -11.99
C ARG A 90 1.78 -3.19 -10.58
N ARG A 91 0.92 -2.22 -10.25
CA ARG A 91 0.85 -1.67 -8.88
C ARG A 91 0.22 -2.67 -7.91
N VAL A 92 -0.70 -3.53 -8.36
CA VAL A 92 -1.26 -4.62 -7.55
C VAL A 92 -0.29 -5.78 -7.41
N GLU A 93 0.49 -6.10 -8.44
CA GLU A 93 1.48 -7.19 -8.44
C GLU A 93 2.72 -6.91 -7.57
N ASN A 94 3.07 -5.64 -7.36
CA ASN A 94 4.22 -5.23 -6.53
C ASN A 94 3.89 -5.07 -5.04
N ILE A 95 2.73 -5.58 -4.60
CA ILE A 95 2.23 -5.61 -3.22
C ILE A 95 2.40 -7.00 -2.64
#